data_AF-A0A179BLW2-F1
#
_entry.id   AF-A0A179BLW2-F1
#
_cell.length_a   1.000
_cell.length_b   1.000
_cell.length_c   1.000
_cell.angle_alpha   90.00
_cell.angle_beta   90.00
_cell.angle_gamma   90.00
#
_symmetry.space_group_name_H-M   'P 1'
#
loop_
_entity.id
_entity.type
_entity.pdbx_description
1 polymer ?
#
loop_
_entity_poly.entity_id
_entity_poly.type
_entity_poly.pdbx_seq_one_letter_code
_entity_poly.pdbx_strand_id
1 'polypeptide(L)'
;MTPAEKIDLLDKTLNRILGAIGSADAKVAQLFAISTGMLGFEATIVAKINPFILYDCILVAISALPLLFCIISLFMVLYPRLSGPPTSVLYFNKIAMSDGDCYKNRVNSLRSEDLLDDYARQCHRNAEIARDKFYWLRKANIALFVATMPWLAVVIIGYAGSW
;
A
#
# COMPACT_ATOMS: atom_id res chain seq x y z
N MET A 1 -7.28 23.26 27.06
CA MET A 1 -7.51 23.37 25.62
C MET A 1 -9.00 23.54 25.35
N THR A 2 -9.36 24.57 24.60
CA THR A 2 -10.73 24.82 24.13
C THR A 2 -11.16 23.75 23.10
N PRO A 3 -12.47 23.55 22.85
CA PRO A 3 -12.93 22.64 21.80
C PRO A 3 -12.33 22.96 20.42
N ALA A 4 -12.19 24.24 20.08
CA ALA A 4 -11.60 24.69 18.82
C ALA A 4 -10.11 24.28 18.70
N GLU A 5 -9.33 24.46 19.77
CA GLU A 5 -7.91 24.04 19.80
C GLU A 5 -7.75 22.52 19.64
N LYS A 6 -8.66 21.73 20.24
CA LYS A 6 -8.64 20.27 20.09
C LYS A 6 -8.97 19.85 18.65
N ILE A 7 -9.95 20.50 18.02
CA ILE A 7 -10.30 20.25 16.61
C ILE A 7 -9.13 20.60 15.70
N ASP A 8 -8.48 21.76 15.87
CA ASP A 8 -7.30 22.15 15.07
C ASP A 8 -6.15 21.13 15.21
N LEU A 9 -5.89 20.63 16.43
CA LEU A 9 -4.90 19.58 16.64
C LEU A 9 -5.26 18.28 15.90
N LEU A 10 -6.52 17.85 15.98
CA LEU A 10 -6.98 16.64 15.30
C LEU A 10 -6.99 16.78 13.78
N ASP A 11 -7.36 17.94 13.26
CA ASP A 11 -7.32 18.23 11.82
C ASP A 11 -5.89 18.14 11.28
N LYS A 12 -4.93 18.78 11.96
CA LYS A 12 -3.50 18.66 11.63
C LYS A 12 -3.00 17.22 11.72
N THR A 13 -3.48 16.46 12.70
CA THR A 13 -3.12 15.05 12.87
C THR A 13 -3.69 14.20 11.74
N LEU A 14 -4.96 14.39 11.38
CA LEU A 14 -5.63 13.71 10.29
C LEU A 14 -4.91 13.99 8.96
N ASN A 15 -4.57 15.25 8.68
CA ASN A 15 -3.84 15.64 7.48
C ASN A 15 -2.45 14.98 7.39
N ARG A 16 -1.73 14.84 8.51
CA ARG A 16 -0.45 14.08 8.56
C ARG A 16 -0.66 12.60 8.25
N ILE A 17 -1.70 11.98 8.78
CA ILE A 17 -2.02 10.56 8.54
C ILE A 17 -2.39 10.35 7.07
N LEU A 18 -3.23 11.22 6.49
CA LEU A 18 -3.59 11.18 5.07
C LEU A 18 -2.35 11.35 4.18
N GLY A 19 -1.45 12.27 4.54
CA GLY A 19 -0.16 12.42 3.86
C GLY A 19 0.72 11.17 3.93
N ALA A 20 0.76 10.49 5.08
CA ALA A 20 1.48 9.23 5.24
C ALA A 20 0.88 8.09 4.38
N ILE A 21 -0.45 8.02 4.27
CA ILE A 21 -1.15 7.09 3.36
C ILE A 21 -0.74 7.37 1.90
N GLY A 22 -0.78 8.63 1.47
CA GLY A 22 -0.38 9.02 0.12
C GLY A 22 1.09 8.69 -0.18
N SER A 23 1.99 8.87 0.80
CA SER A 23 3.39 8.47 0.69
C SER A 23 3.58 6.96 0.51
N ALA A 24 2.81 6.15 1.23
CA ALA A 24 2.84 4.70 1.06
C ALA A 24 2.37 4.30 -0.35
N ASP A 25 1.29 4.90 -0.85
CA ASP A 25 0.74 4.62 -2.18
C ASP A 25 1.70 5.02 -3.31
N ALA A 26 2.39 6.16 -3.17
CA ALA A 26 3.39 6.61 -4.15
C ALA A 26 4.57 5.61 -4.28
N LYS A 27 5.00 4.99 -3.17
CA LYS A 27 6.08 3.99 -3.18
C LYS A 27 5.68 2.68 -3.86
N VAL A 28 4.39 2.36 -3.95
CA VAL A 28 3.92 1.14 -4.62
C VAL A 28 4.30 1.18 -6.09
N ALA A 29 4.08 2.30 -6.79
CA ALA A 29 4.37 2.42 -8.22
C ALA A 29 5.85 2.13 -8.54
N GLN A 30 6.77 2.68 -7.74
CA GLN A 30 8.21 2.45 -7.89
C GLN A 30 8.57 0.98 -7.68
N LEU A 31 8.10 0.36 -6.59
CA LEU A 31 8.42 -1.04 -6.28
C LEU A 31 7.77 -2.00 -7.28
N PHE A 32 6.58 -1.68 -7.78
CA PHE A 32 5.88 -2.48 -8.78
C PHE A 32 6.63 -2.47 -10.11
N ALA A 33 7.10 -1.30 -10.55
CA ALA A 33 7.89 -1.18 -11.77
C ALA A 33 9.20 -1.98 -11.70
N ILE A 34 9.92 -1.89 -10.57
CA ILE A 34 11.18 -2.62 -10.36
C ILE A 34 10.93 -4.13 -10.35
N SER A 35 10.01 -4.61 -9.51
CA SER A 35 9.73 -6.05 -9.37
C SER A 35 9.19 -6.68 -10.65
N THR A 36 8.32 -5.99 -11.38
CA THR A 36 7.81 -6.45 -12.68
C THR A 36 8.89 -6.44 -13.75
N GLY A 37 9.77 -5.43 -13.76
CA GLY A 37 10.93 -5.38 -14.66
C GLY A 37 11.90 -6.54 -14.42
N MET A 38 12.18 -6.86 -13.16
CA MET A 38 13.02 -8.00 -12.79
C MET A 38 12.41 -9.33 -13.24
N LEU A 39 11.12 -9.56 -12.99
CA LEU A 39 10.41 -10.77 -13.45
C LEU A 39 10.35 -10.87 -14.97
N GLY A 40 10.08 -9.76 -15.66
CA GLY A 40 10.04 -9.71 -17.11
C GLY A 40 11.39 -10.04 -17.74
N PHE A 41 12.48 -9.52 -17.16
CA PHE A 41 13.83 -9.85 -17.59
C PHE A 41 14.16 -11.33 -17.34
N GLU A 42 13.82 -11.85 -16.15
CA GLU A 42 14.03 -13.25 -15.78
C GLU A 42 13.29 -14.21 -16.74
N ALA A 43 12.07 -13.86 -17.17
CA ALA A 43 11.32 -14.64 -18.15
C ALA A 43 12.06 -14.82 -19.49
N THR A 44 12.87 -13.83 -19.91
CA THR A 44 13.69 -13.94 -21.14
C THR A 44 14.83 -14.95 -21.00
N ILE A 45 15.32 -15.15 -19.78
CA ILE A 45 16.36 -16.13 -19.46
C ILE A 45 15.73 -17.51 -19.40
N VAL A 46 14.60 -17.66 -18.70
CA VAL A 46 13.87 -18.94 -18.58
C VAL A 46 13.54 -19.54 -19.95
N ALA A 47 13.21 -18.71 -20.94
CA ALA A 47 12.96 -19.16 -22.31
C ALA A 47 14.16 -19.86 -22.99
N LYS A 48 15.38 -19.70 -22.44
CA LYS A 48 16.64 -20.27 -22.95
C LYS A 48 17.16 -21.43 -22.10
N ILE A 49 16.66 -21.61 -20.88
CA ILE A 49 17.14 -22.64 -19.95
C ILE A 49 16.64 -24.01 -20.41
N ASN A 50 17.49 -25.03 -20.26
CA ASN A 50 17.08 -26.41 -20.45
C ASN A 50 16.34 -26.92 -19.20
N PRO A 51 15.02 -27.20 -19.27
CA PRO A 51 14.20 -27.56 -18.09
C PRO A 51 14.60 -28.89 -17.45
N PHE A 52 15.45 -29.69 -18.11
CA PHE A 52 15.98 -30.94 -17.56
C PHE A 52 17.13 -30.73 -16.55
N ILE A 53 17.62 -29.51 -16.38
CA ILE A 53 18.61 -29.16 -15.36
C ILE A 53 17.89 -28.65 -14.10
N LEU A 54 17.73 -29.54 -13.12
CA LEU A 54 17.01 -29.25 -11.88
C LEU A 54 17.56 -28.01 -11.12
N TYR A 55 18.87 -27.79 -11.18
CA TYR A 55 19.53 -26.67 -10.51
C TYR A 55 19.04 -25.30 -11.03
N ASP A 56 18.93 -25.14 -12.35
CA ASP A 56 18.50 -23.87 -12.96
C ASP A 56 17.03 -23.57 -12.64
N CYS A 57 16.19 -24.60 -12.67
CA CYS A 57 14.78 -24.49 -12.26
C CYS A 57 14.62 -24.07 -10.80
N ILE A 58 15.46 -24.61 -9.89
CA ILE A 58 15.45 -24.24 -8.47
C ILE A 58 15.89 -22.78 -8.30
N LEU A 59 16.94 -22.36 -8.99
CA LEU A 59 17.48 -21.00 -8.86
C LEU A 59 16.47 -19.95 -9.32
N VAL A 60 15.84 -20.17 -10.47
CA VAL A 60 14.73 -19.34 -11.00
C VAL A 60 13.56 -19.30 -10.03
N ALA A 61 13.18 -20.43 -9.43
CA ALA A 61 12.08 -20.44 -8.47
C ALA A 61 12.42 -19.61 -7.21
N ILE A 62 13.68 -19.67 -6.73
CA ILE A 62 14.15 -18.92 -5.57
C ILE A 62 14.18 -17.41 -5.83
N SER A 63 14.46 -16.95 -7.05
CA SER A 63 14.35 -15.53 -7.42
C SER A 63 12.91 -15.07 -7.69
N ALA A 64 12.12 -15.88 -8.39
CA ALA A 64 10.77 -15.49 -8.79
C ALA A 64 9.79 -15.46 -7.61
N LEU A 65 9.86 -16.40 -6.66
CA LEU A 65 8.89 -16.48 -5.56
C LEU A 65 8.86 -15.22 -4.66
N PRO A 66 10.01 -14.67 -4.22
CA PRO A 66 10.00 -13.43 -3.44
C PRO A 66 9.57 -12.20 -4.28
N LEU A 67 9.83 -12.18 -5.59
CA LEU A 67 9.31 -11.12 -6.48
C LEU A 67 7.78 -11.18 -6.61
N LEU A 68 7.21 -12.38 -6.76
CA LEU A 68 5.76 -12.57 -6.76
C LEU A 68 5.15 -12.17 -5.41
N PHE A 69 5.78 -12.56 -4.30
CA PHE A 69 5.33 -12.15 -2.97
C PHE A 69 5.44 -10.62 -2.76
N CYS A 70 6.45 -9.98 -3.36
CA CYS A 70 6.56 -8.52 -3.40
C CYS A 70 5.34 -7.91 -4.08
N ILE A 71 5.00 -8.35 -5.29
CA ILE A 71 3.85 -7.84 -6.06
C ILE A 71 2.53 -8.05 -5.32
N ILE A 72 2.30 -9.23 -4.74
CA ILE A 72 1.11 -9.51 -3.93
C ILE A 72 1.04 -8.56 -2.73
N SER A 73 2.17 -8.34 -2.04
CA SER A 73 2.24 -7.42 -0.91
C SER A 73 1.92 -5.98 -1.33
N LEU A 74 2.40 -5.54 -2.50
CA LEU A 74 2.09 -4.22 -3.07
C LEU A 74 0.59 -4.07 -3.38
N PHE A 75 -0.05 -5.11 -3.89
CA PHE A 75 -1.50 -5.13 -4.08
C PHE A 75 -2.24 -4.94 -2.74
N MET A 76 -1.78 -5.57 -1.67
CA MET A 76 -2.36 -5.39 -0.32
C MET A 76 -2.17 -3.99 0.26
N VAL A 77 -1.19 -3.20 -0.22
CA VAL A 77 -1.06 -1.78 0.13
C VAL A 77 -2.20 -0.97 -0.52
N LEU A 78 -2.45 -1.21 -1.81
CA LEU A 78 -3.47 -0.50 -2.59
C LEU A 78 -4.91 -0.93 -2.27
N TYR A 79 -5.10 -2.13 -1.72
CA TYR A 79 -6.43 -2.67 -1.45
C TYR A 79 -7.27 -1.69 -0.59
N PRO A 80 -8.45 -1.27 -1.09
CA PRO A 80 -9.25 -0.24 -0.45
C PRO A 80 -9.85 -0.75 0.86
N ARG A 81 -9.52 -0.08 1.96
CA ARG A 81 -10.07 -0.35 3.30
C ARG A 81 -11.13 0.70 3.64
N LEU A 82 -12.34 0.52 3.12
CA LEU A 82 -13.45 1.51 3.23
C LEU A 82 -14.20 1.48 4.58
N SER A 83 -13.48 1.06 5.61
CA SER A 83 -13.80 1.21 7.03
C SER A 83 -14.14 2.63 7.46
N GLY A 84 -15.39 3.04 7.66
CA GLY A 84 -15.67 4.37 8.20
C GLY A 84 -16.77 4.40 9.25
N PRO A 85 -16.82 5.45 10.11
CA PRO A 85 -17.89 5.61 11.09
C PRO A 85 -19.26 5.60 10.41
N PRO A 86 -20.30 5.02 11.05
CA PRO A 86 -21.63 4.89 10.43
C PRO A 86 -22.25 6.25 10.08
N THR A 87 -21.97 7.28 10.88
CA THR A 87 -22.39 8.68 10.71
C THR A 87 -21.16 9.56 10.85
N SER A 88 -20.61 10.05 9.74
CA SER A 88 -19.47 10.97 9.71
C SER A 88 -19.77 12.08 8.71
N VAL A 89 -19.46 13.32 9.08
CA VAL A 89 -19.56 14.49 8.18
C VAL A 89 -18.25 14.77 7.45
N LEU A 90 -17.17 14.09 7.85
CA LEU A 90 -15.83 14.18 7.25
C LEU A 90 -15.54 13.01 6.30
N TYR A 91 -16.20 11.85 6.45
CA TYR A 91 -15.90 10.67 5.64
C TYR A 91 -16.48 10.79 4.23
N PHE A 92 -15.63 10.84 3.20
CA PHE A 92 -16.05 11.02 1.80
C PHE A 92 -17.17 10.05 1.36
N ASN A 93 -17.11 8.78 1.74
CA ASN A 93 -18.12 7.80 1.34
C ASN A 93 -19.47 8.08 1.98
N LYS A 94 -19.50 8.61 3.22
CA LYS A 94 -20.76 8.97 3.91
C LYS A 94 -21.32 10.29 3.42
N ILE A 95 -20.45 11.23 3.04
CA ILE A 95 -20.84 12.46 2.36
C ILE A 95 -21.50 12.12 1.03
N ALA A 96 -20.87 11.28 0.21
CA ALA A 96 -21.40 10.85 -1.09
C ALA A 96 -22.70 10.03 -1.00
N MET A 97 -22.92 9.32 0.10
CA MET A 97 -24.17 8.58 0.37
C MET A 97 -25.32 9.46 0.88
N SER A 98 -25.06 10.71 1.25
CA SER A 98 -26.07 11.65 1.72
C SER A 98 -26.55 12.51 0.57
N ASP A 99 -27.86 12.81 0.54
CA ASP A 99 -28.38 13.88 -0.31
C ASP A 99 -27.71 15.23 0.03
N GLY A 100 -27.51 16.09 -0.96
CA GLY A 100 -26.77 17.35 -0.78
C GLY A 100 -27.39 18.28 0.26
N ASP A 101 -28.72 18.41 0.27
CA ASP A 101 -29.43 19.21 1.27
C ASP A 101 -29.41 18.53 2.63
N CYS A 102 -29.50 17.19 2.67
CA CYS A 102 -29.35 16.41 3.90
C CYS A 102 -27.97 16.62 4.55
N TYR A 103 -26.91 16.59 3.75
CA TYR A 103 -25.54 16.84 4.24
C TYR A 103 -25.39 18.28 4.74
N LYS A 104 -25.83 19.26 3.96
CA LYS A 104 -25.78 20.69 4.35
C LYS A 104 -26.51 20.93 5.68
N ASN A 105 -27.71 20.37 5.84
CA ASN A 105 -28.48 20.49 7.07
C ASN A 105 -27.76 19.84 8.25
N ARG A 106 -27.15 18.67 8.06
CA ARG A 106 -26.37 17.98 9.10
C ARG A 106 -25.15 18.79 9.55
N VAL A 107 -24.46 19.43 8.61
CA VAL A 107 -23.33 20.33 8.92
C VAL A 107 -23.81 21.56 9.69
N ASN A 108 -24.94 22.16 9.29
CA ASN A 108 -25.49 23.33 9.98
C ASN A 108 -26.00 23.02 11.40
N SER A 109 -26.49 21.80 11.64
CA SER A 109 -26.98 21.36 12.96
C SER A 109 -25.89 20.77 13.87
N LEU A 110 -24.63 20.74 13.43
CA LEU A 110 -23.56 20.02 14.09
C LEU A 110 -23.10 20.74 15.37
N ARG A 111 -23.00 20.02 16.49
CA ARG A 111 -22.38 20.57 17.70
C ARG A 111 -20.87 20.41 17.62
N SER A 112 -20.13 21.31 18.27
CA SER A 112 -18.66 21.23 18.35
C SER A 112 -18.16 19.93 18.98
N GLU A 113 -18.93 19.33 19.90
CA GLU A 113 -18.61 18.05 20.53
C GLU A 113 -18.74 16.88 19.54
N ASP A 114 -19.78 16.88 18.69
CA ASP A 114 -19.99 15.86 17.66
C ASP A 114 -18.90 15.93 16.60
N LEU A 115 -18.48 17.15 16.23
CA LEU A 115 -17.38 17.37 15.30
C LEU A 115 -16.05 16.85 15.86
N LEU A 116 -15.78 17.14 17.13
CA LEU A 116 -14.58 16.67 17.81
C LEU A 116 -14.51 15.14 17.84
N ASP A 117 -15.62 14.48 18.15
CA ASP A 117 -15.74 13.01 18.14
C ASP A 117 -15.54 12.44 16.73
N ASP A 118 -16.12 13.04 15.69
CA ASP A 118 -15.92 12.62 14.30
C ASP A 118 -14.44 12.72 13.89
N TYR A 119 -13.78 13.84 14.19
CA TYR A 119 -12.34 14.01 13.96
C TYR A 119 -11.50 12.95 14.68
N ALA A 120 -11.81 12.65 15.94
CA ALA A 120 -11.08 11.66 16.72
C ALA A 120 -11.22 10.24 16.11
N ARG A 121 -12.45 9.87 15.71
CA ARG A 121 -12.73 8.59 15.04
C ARG A 121 -12.02 8.50 13.69
N GLN A 122 -12.01 9.58 12.92
CA GLN A 122 -11.30 9.65 11.65
C GLN A 122 -9.79 9.50 11.82
N CYS A 123 -9.19 10.18 12.80
CA CYS A 123 -7.78 10.01 13.12
C CYS A 123 -7.46 8.56 13.45
N HIS A 124 -8.24 7.94 14.34
CA HIS A 124 -8.03 6.55 14.72
C HIS A 124 -8.15 5.61 13.53
N ARG A 125 -9.23 5.71 12.75
CA ARG A 125 -9.48 4.81 11.63
C ARG A 125 -8.45 4.96 10.51
N ASN A 126 -8.09 6.19 10.16
CA ASN A 126 -7.06 6.43 9.14
C ASN A 126 -5.67 6.00 9.64
N ALA A 127 -5.39 6.10 10.96
CA ALA A 127 -4.14 5.58 11.50
C ALA A 127 -4.04 4.04 11.38
N GLU A 128 -5.14 3.31 11.57
CA GLU A 128 -5.18 1.86 11.31
C GLU A 128 -4.90 1.54 9.85
N ILE A 129 -5.53 2.29 8.92
CA ILE A 129 -5.28 2.14 7.48
C ILE A 129 -3.82 2.40 7.15
N ALA A 130 -3.25 3.49 7.67
CA ALA A 130 -1.84 3.84 7.48
C ALA A 130 -0.92 2.72 7.99
N ARG A 131 -1.15 2.23 9.22
CA ARG A 131 -0.38 1.12 9.81
C ARG A 131 -0.40 -0.11 8.91
N ASP A 132 -1.57 -0.53 8.45
CA ASP A 132 -1.72 -1.72 7.63
C ASP A 132 -1.02 -1.54 6.26
N LYS A 133 -1.12 -0.36 5.65
CA LYS A 133 -0.38 -0.02 4.41
C LYS A 133 1.14 -0.11 4.61
N PHE A 134 1.68 0.49 5.67
CA PHE A 134 3.11 0.43 5.96
C PHE A 134 3.58 -0.98 6.32
N TYR A 135 2.73 -1.80 6.94
CA TYR A 135 3.02 -3.21 7.22
C TYR A 135 3.25 -4.02 5.93
N TRP A 136 2.34 -3.91 4.96
CA TRP A 136 2.48 -4.57 3.66
C TRP A 136 3.60 -3.98 2.81
N LEU A 137 3.80 -2.66 2.86
CA LEU A 137 4.91 -2.00 2.19
C LEU A 137 6.28 -2.49 2.73
N ARG A 138 6.40 -2.69 4.04
CA ARG A 138 7.60 -3.27 4.65
C ARG A 138 7.86 -4.69 4.14
N LYS A 139 6.82 -5.53 4.09
CA LYS A 139 6.93 -6.89 3.52
C LYS A 139 7.39 -6.87 2.07
N ALA A 140 6.83 -6.00 1.24
CA ALA A 140 7.22 -5.84 -0.16
C ALA A 140 8.70 -5.45 -0.30
N ASN A 141 9.18 -4.49 0.51
CA ASN A 141 10.59 -4.09 0.49
C ASN A 141 11.54 -5.23 0.89
N ILE A 142 11.20 -5.98 1.96
CA ILE A 142 12.00 -7.13 2.40
C ILE A 142 12.02 -8.20 1.29
N ALA A 143 10.89 -8.47 0.66
CA ALA A 143 10.77 -9.45 -0.41
C ALA A 143 11.63 -9.07 -1.63
N LEU A 144 11.60 -7.80 -2.04
CA LEU A 144 12.44 -7.28 -3.13
C LEU A 144 13.93 -7.38 -2.79
N PHE A 145 14.31 -7.02 -1.57
CA PHE A 145 15.69 -7.13 -1.11
C PHE A 145 16.19 -8.59 -1.14
N VAL A 146 15.38 -9.51 -0.62
CA VAL A 146 15.69 -10.96 -0.65
C VAL A 146 15.75 -11.50 -2.08
N ALA A 147 14.87 -11.04 -2.98
CA ALA A 147 14.87 -11.42 -4.39
C ALA A 147 16.13 -10.97 -5.14
N THR A 148 16.72 -9.83 -4.75
CA THR A 148 17.80 -9.19 -5.53
C THR A 148 19.02 -10.11 -5.68
N MET A 149 19.44 -10.78 -4.60
CA MET A 149 20.61 -11.68 -4.62
C MET A 149 20.43 -12.89 -5.56
N PRO A 150 19.38 -13.73 -5.42
CA PRO A 150 19.18 -14.86 -6.33
C PRO A 150 18.88 -14.41 -7.76
N TRP A 151 18.17 -13.29 -7.94
CA TRP A 151 17.92 -12.74 -9.28
C TRP A 151 19.23 -12.41 -10.01
N LEU A 152 20.19 -11.76 -9.34
CA LEU A 152 21.50 -11.49 -9.92
C LEU A 152 22.23 -12.77 -10.32
N ALA A 153 22.11 -13.84 -9.51
CA ALA A 153 22.70 -15.14 -9.87
C ALA A 153 22.08 -15.73 -11.13
N VAL A 154 20.74 -15.66 -11.28
CA VAL A 154 20.04 -16.08 -12.51
C VAL A 154 20.52 -15.28 -13.71
N VAL A 155 20.67 -13.95 -13.57
CA VAL A 155 21.18 -13.10 -14.65
C VAL A 155 22.60 -13.49 -15.05
N ILE A 156 23.49 -13.68 -14.09
CA ILE A 156 24.90 -14.03 -14.37
C ILE A 156 24.99 -15.40 -15.04
N ILE A 157 24.32 -16.42 -14.50
CA ILE A 157 24.38 -17.79 -15.03
C ILE A 157 23.69 -17.86 -16.40
N GLY A 158 22.53 -17.22 -16.56
CA GLY A 158 21.77 -17.21 -17.80
C GLY A 158 22.52 -16.60 -18.98
N TYR A 159 23.42 -15.64 -18.74
CA TYR A 159 24.28 -15.05 -19.76
C TYR A 159 25.66 -15.73 -19.86
N ALA A 160 26.19 -16.31 -18.78
CA ALA A 160 27.44 -17.05 -18.82
C ALA A 160 27.29 -18.42 -19.50
N GLY A 161 26.10 -19.03 -19.43
CA GLY A 161 25.77 -20.33 -20.02
C GLY A 161 25.28 -20.29 -21.46
N SER A 162 25.13 -19.11 -22.08
CA SER A 162 24.82 -18.99 -23.51
C SER A 162 26.11 -19.13 -24.35
N TRP A 163 26.54 -20.37 -24.60
CA TRP A 163 27.53 -20.74 -25.62
C TRP A 163 26.95 -21.82 -26.54
#